data_AF-A0A3C0AJT4-F1
#
_entry.id   AF-A0A3C0AJT4-F1
#
_cell.length_a   1.000
_cell.length_b   1.000
_cell.length_c   1.000
_cell.angle_alpha   90.00
_cell.angle_beta   90.00
_cell.angle_gamma   90.00
#
_symmetry.space_group_name_H-M   'P 1'
#
loop_
_entity.id
_entity.type
_entity.pdbx_description
1 polymer ?
#
loop_
_entity_poly.entity_id
_entity_poly.type
_entity_poly.pdbx_seq_one_letter_code
_entity_poly.pdbx_strand_id
1 'polypeptide(L)'
;MVIEALKSSEEPAILLNLLKVFSNRALPEFDSRLIELCQHPDPELQRRAWVALANNSHPEIREFANRQLNENHPVYLFSLFIRNYQPGDDNRLLAALTLPHDVWEIHSVLGDLVEVLRENPMADRSRLAMVIYRFTPCEICRYKAVRLLYEQSAIPAWMAEECRFDSYA
;
A
#
# COMPACT_ATOMS: atom_id res chain seq x y z
N MET A 1 11.56 6.13 -26.30
CA MET A 1 10.35 6.02 -25.43
C MET A 1 10.78 6.14 -23.98
N VAL A 2 9.89 6.59 -23.08
CA VAL A 2 10.19 6.75 -21.63
C VAL A 2 10.65 5.41 -20.99
N ILE A 3 10.09 4.28 -21.43
CA ILE A 3 10.48 2.93 -20.96
C ILE A 3 11.93 2.59 -21.37
N GLU A 4 12.30 2.79 -22.63
CA GLU A 4 13.67 2.55 -23.08
C GLU A 4 14.70 3.39 -22.32
N ALA A 5 14.35 4.64 -22.00
CA ALA A 5 15.20 5.49 -21.16
C ALA A 5 15.30 4.97 -19.72
N LEU A 6 14.23 4.38 -19.18
CA LEU A 6 14.25 3.75 -17.85
C LEU A 6 15.13 2.49 -17.87
N LYS A 7 15.06 1.70 -18.94
CA LYS A 7 15.87 0.50 -19.15
C LYS A 7 17.36 0.84 -19.25
N SER A 8 17.73 1.92 -19.94
CA SER A 8 19.14 2.22 -20.27
C SER A 8 19.82 3.27 -19.39
N SER A 9 19.10 4.13 -18.67
CA SER A 9 19.70 5.23 -17.92
C SER A 9 20.22 4.77 -16.55
N GLU A 10 21.41 5.19 -16.15
CA GLU A 10 21.95 5.00 -14.79
C GLU A 10 21.99 6.30 -13.99
N GLU A 11 21.66 7.43 -14.62
CA GLU A 11 21.75 8.74 -13.99
C GLU A 11 20.58 8.97 -13.02
N PRO A 12 20.82 9.16 -11.70
CA PRO A 12 19.75 9.24 -10.71
C PRO A 12 18.72 10.35 -10.99
N ALA A 13 19.16 11.50 -11.48
CA ALA A 13 18.27 12.61 -11.83
C ALA A 13 17.31 12.26 -12.97
N ILE A 14 17.79 11.51 -13.96
CA ILE A 14 16.96 11.02 -15.08
C ILE A 14 15.98 9.98 -14.54
N LEU A 15 16.47 8.98 -13.78
CA LEU A 15 15.63 7.93 -13.20
C LEU A 15 14.51 8.50 -12.33
N LEU A 16 14.79 9.52 -11.51
CA LEU A 16 13.77 10.21 -10.70
C LEU A 16 12.64 10.80 -11.56
N ASN A 17 12.99 11.47 -12.66
CA ASN A 17 12.00 12.07 -13.55
C ASN A 17 11.18 10.99 -14.29
N LEU A 18 11.81 9.88 -14.65
CA LEU A 18 11.12 8.73 -15.26
C LEU A 18 10.18 8.05 -14.26
N LEU A 19 10.58 7.85 -13.00
CA LEU A 19 9.73 7.23 -11.98
C LEU A 19 8.54 8.12 -11.59
N LYS A 20 8.69 9.45 -11.61
CA LYS A 20 7.56 10.39 -11.43
C LYS A 20 6.46 10.14 -12.46
N VAL A 21 6.84 9.82 -13.69
CA VAL A 21 5.89 9.51 -14.76
C VAL A 21 5.05 8.26 -14.44
N PHE A 22 5.65 7.27 -13.79
CA PHE A 22 4.99 6.01 -13.42
C PHE A 22 4.44 5.99 -11.99
N SER A 23 4.44 7.13 -11.30
CA SER A 23 3.89 7.20 -9.93
C SER A 23 2.36 7.11 -9.90
N ASN A 24 1.69 7.34 -11.04
CA ASN A 24 0.23 7.31 -11.17
C ASN A 24 -0.24 6.35 -12.28
N ARG A 25 0.67 5.58 -12.88
CA ARG A 25 0.36 4.66 -13.99
C ARG A 25 1.32 3.49 -14.00
N ALA A 26 0.79 2.31 -14.32
CA ALA A 26 1.60 1.13 -14.59
C ALA A 26 2.56 1.37 -15.76
N LEU A 27 3.64 0.60 -15.79
CA LEU A 27 4.45 0.51 -17.00
C LEU A 27 3.66 -0.26 -18.05
N PRO A 28 3.71 0.16 -19.33
CA PRO A 28 3.14 -0.62 -20.43
C PRO A 28 3.69 -2.04 -20.53
N GLU A 29 4.96 -2.23 -20.15
CA GLU A 29 5.64 -3.51 -20.02
C GLU A 29 6.42 -3.50 -18.71
N PHE A 30 6.21 -4.50 -17.85
CA PHE A 30 6.92 -4.57 -16.57
C PHE A 30 8.42 -4.75 -16.78
N ASP A 31 9.20 -4.07 -15.94
CA ASP A 31 10.66 -4.15 -15.93
C ASP A 31 11.13 -4.46 -14.50
N SER A 32 11.82 -5.59 -14.34
CA SER A 32 12.32 -6.09 -13.06
C SER A 32 13.31 -5.11 -12.41
N ARG A 33 13.93 -4.22 -13.17
CA ARG A 33 14.80 -3.17 -12.66
C ARG A 33 14.09 -2.25 -11.65
N LEU A 34 12.77 -2.11 -11.72
CA LEU A 34 12.02 -1.38 -10.68
C LEU A 34 12.14 -2.00 -9.29
N ILE A 35 12.26 -3.33 -9.21
CA ILE A 35 12.49 -4.04 -7.94
C ILE A 35 13.88 -3.70 -7.42
N GLU A 36 14.90 -3.69 -8.28
CA GLU A 36 16.27 -3.30 -7.91
C GLU A 36 16.33 -1.85 -7.40
N LEU A 37 15.61 -0.94 -8.06
CA LEU A 37 15.52 0.47 -7.64
C LEU A 37 14.85 0.65 -6.27
N CYS A 38 14.00 -0.27 -5.82
CA CYS A 38 13.43 -0.26 -4.47
C CYS A 38 14.47 -0.55 -3.37
N GLN A 39 15.68 -0.95 -3.74
CA GLN A 39 16.81 -1.21 -2.84
C GLN A 39 17.95 -0.19 -3.03
N HIS A 40 17.72 0.86 -3.84
CA HIS A 40 18.73 1.87 -4.13
C HIS A 40 19.10 2.70 -2.88
N PRO A 41 20.38 3.09 -2.68
CA PRO A 41 20.82 3.84 -1.50
C PRO A 41 20.32 5.28 -1.42
N ASP A 42 19.95 5.89 -2.55
CA ASP A 42 19.29 7.21 -2.59
C ASP A 42 17.84 7.08 -2.08
N PRO A 43 17.48 7.71 -0.94
CA PRO A 43 16.15 7.56 -0.35
C PRO A 43 15.00 8.08 -1.21
N GLU A 44 15.21 9.17 -1.97
CA GLU A 44 14.15 9.71 -2.83
C GLU A 44 13.96 8.81 -4.06
N LEU A 45 15.04 8.28 -4.63
CA LEU A 45 14.94 7.34 -5.75
C LEU A 45 14.27 6.04 -5.30
N GLN A 46 14.70 5.50 -4.15
CA GLN A 46 14.09 4.32 -3.53
C GLN A 46 12.59 4.52 -3.33
N ARG A 47 12.20 5.62 -2.68
CA ARG A 47 10.80 5.94 -2.42
C ARG A 47 9.97 6.03 -3.70
N ARG A 48 10.49 6.68 -4.74
CA ARG A 48 9.81 6.80 -6.04
C ARG A 48 9.68 5.45 -6.74
N ALA A 49 10.66 4.57 -6.58
CA ALA A 49 10.63 3.23 -7.13
C ALA A 49 9.50 2.40 -6.48
N TRP A 50 9.35 2.46 -5.15
CA TRP A 50 8.25 1.81 -4.45
C TRP A 50 6.88 2.26 -4.95
N VAL A 51 6.67 3.58 -5.07
CA VAL A 51 5.40 4.14 -5.58
C VAL A 51 5.13 3.71 -7.01
N ALA A 52 6.15 3.72 -7.88
CA ALA A 52 6.00 3.24 -9.25
C ALA A 52 5.69 1.73 -9.29
N LEU A 53 6.39 0.93 -8.48
CA LEU A 53 6.21 -0.52 -8.40
C LEU A 53 4.78 -0.90 -8.00
N ALA A 54 4.19 -0.19 -7.02
CA ALA A 54 2.82 -0.41 -6.55
C ALA A 54 1.74 -0.24 -7.63
N ASN A 55 2.04 0.51 -8.69
CA ASN A 55 1.12 0.69 -9.81
C ASN A 55 1.11 -0.48 -10.80
N ASN A 56 2.02 -1.45 -10.65
CA ASN A 56 2.17 -2.59 -11.55
C ASN A 56 1.59 -3.87 -10.93
N SER A 57 1.11 -4.78 -11.78
CA SER A 57 0.71 -6.13 -11.39
C SER A 57 1.60 -7.13 -12.12
N HIS A 58 2.38 -7.92 -11.36
CA HIS A 58 3.30 -8.90 -11.93
C HIS A 58 3.70 -9.97 -10.89
N PRO A 59 3.86 -11.25 -11.26
CA PRO A 59 4.28 -12.31 -10.34
C PRO A 59 5.58 -12.00 -9.58
N GLU A 60 6.57 -11.38 -10.22
CA GLU A 60 7.82 -11.01 -9.54
C GLU A 60 7.64 -9.94 -8.45
N ILE A 61 6.70 -9.00 -8.65
CA ILE A 61 6.36 -8.00 -7.62
C ILE A 61 5.74 -8.70 -6.42
N ARG A 62 4.88 -9.68 -6.69
CA ARG A 62 4.24 -10.50 -5.66
C ARG A 62 5.28 -11.29 -4.85
N GLU A 63 6.22 -11.95 -5.52
CA GLU A 63 7.31 -12.66 -4.86
C GLU A 63 8.19 -11.71 -4.03
N PHE A 64 8.51 -10.54 -4.57
CA PHE A 64 9.24 -9.50 -3.87
C PHE A 64 8.49 -9.02 -2.62
N ALA A 65 7.22 -8.64 -2.74
CA ALA A 65 6.38 -8.21 -1.62
C ALA A 65 6.28 -9.28 -0.53
N ASN A 66 6.17 -10.55 -0.92
CA ASN A 66 6.13 -11.67 0.02
C ASN A 66 7.45 -11.86 0.79
N ARG A 67 8.60 -11.67 0.15
CA ARG A 67 9.90 -11.69 0.84
C ARG A 67 10.01 -10.54 1.84
N GLN A 68 9.62 -9.34 1.43
CA GLN A 68 9.68 -8.15 2.27
C GLN A 68 8.76 -8.23 3.50
N LEU A 69 7.64 -8.96 3.45
CA LEU A 69 6.82 -9.25 4.63
C LEU A 69 7.58 -10.00 5.74
N ASN A 70 8.67 -10.71 5.43
CA ASN A 70 9.40 -11.53 6.41
C ASN A 70 10.70 -10.87 6.92
N GLU A 71 11.17 -9.81 6.28
CA GLU A 71 12.49 -9.22 6.55
C GLU A 71 12.36 -7.90 7.32
N ASN A 72 12.16 -6.80 6.58
CA ASN A 72 11.90 -5.46 7.08
C ASN A 72 10.70 -4.92 6.31
N HIS A 73 9.79 -4.26 7.01
CA HIS A 73 8.58 -3.66 6.43
C HIS A 73 8.84 -2.19 6.09
N PRO A 74 9.29 -1.86 4.86
CA PRO A 74 9.29 -0.46 4.46
C PRO A 74 7.85 0.07 4.49
N VAL A 75 7.69 1.35 4.79
CA VAL A 75 6.39 2.04 4.90
C VAL A 75 5.48 1.77 3.69
N TYR A 76 6.07 1.67 2.49
CA TYR A 76 5.37 1.47 1.23
C TYR A 76 5.06 0.00 0.88
N LEU A 77 5.41 -0.97 1.73
CA LEU A 77 5.27 -2.39 1.44
C LEU A 77 3.82 -2.78 1.12
N PHE A 78 2.88 -2.30 1.93
CA PHE A 78 1.47 -2.67 1.82
C PHE A 78 0.86 -2.20 0.49
N SER A 79 1.34 -1.08 -0.07
CA SER A 79 0.89 -0.61 -1.39
C SER A 79 1.10 -1.62 -2.52
N LEU A 80 2.11 -2.51 -2.44
CA LEU A 80 2.35 -3.54 -3.46
C LEU A 80 1.19 -4.54 -3.54
N PHE A 81 0.45 -4.74 -2.46
CA PHE A 81 -0.68 -5.67 -2.42
C PHE A 81 -1.93 -5.07 -3.05
N ILE A 82 -2.00 -3.76 -3.33
CA ILE A 82 -3.21 -3.14 -3.91
C ILE A 82 -3.61 -3.85 -5.22
N ARG A 83 -2.62 -4.13 -6.08
CA ARG A 83 -2.81 -4.78 -7.40
C ARG A 83 -2.28 -6.21 -7.49
N ASN A 84 -1.69 -6.73 -6.40
CA ASN A 84 -1.06 -8.05 -6.34
C ASN A 84 -1.60 -8.90 -5.17
N TYR A 85 -2.72 -8.50 -4.58
CA TYR A 85 -3.41 -9.26 -3.53
C TYR A 85 -3.86 -10.63 -4.05
N GLN A 86 -3.77 -11.63 -3.18
CA GLN A 86 -4.35 -12.96 -3.40
C GLN A 86 -5.15 -13.39 -2.16
N PRO A 87 -6.15 -14.28 -2.31
CA PRO A 87 -6.90 -14.81 -1.18
C PRO A 87 -5.98 -15.36 -0.07
N GLY A 88 -6.24 -14.95 1.18
CA GLY A 88 -5.45 -15.31 2.35
C GLY A 88 -4.38 -14.26 2.73
N ASP A 89 -4.15 -13.24 1.90
CA ASP A 89 -3.24 -12.16 2.25
C ASP A 89 -3.73 -11.29 3.39
N ASP A 90 -5.04 -11.19 3.62
CA ASP A 90 -5.61 -10.48 4.77
C ASP A 90 -4.96 -10.91 6.10
N ASN A 91 -4.84 -12.22 6.33
CA ASN A 91 -4.20 -12.76 7.52
C ASN A 91 -2.70 -12.50 7.55
N ARG A 92 -2.02 -12.54 6.40
CA ARG A 92 -0.57 -12.33 6.30
C ARG A 92 -0.20 -10.86 6.52
N LEU A 93 -0.97 -9.96 5.92
CA LEU A 93 -0.81 -8.51 6.10
C LEU A 93 -1.10 -8.13 7.55
N LEU A 94 -2.14 -8.69 8.15
CA LEU A 94 -2.45 -8.46 9.56
C LEU A 94 -1.36 -8.98 10.50
N ALA A 95 -0.81 -10.17 10.22
CA ALA A 95 0.27 -10.75 11.03
C ALA A 95 1.59 -9.97 10.90
N ALA A 96 1.86 -9.41 9.73
CA ALA A 96 3.05 -8.59 9.49
C ALA A 96 2.91 -7.14 9.97
N LEU A 97 1.69 -6.65 10.17
CA LEU A 97 1.44 -5.25 10.52
C LEU A 97 2.08 -4.88 11.87
N THR A 98 3.15 -4.09 11.77
CA THR A 98 3.76 -3.38 12.89
C THR A 98 3.57 -1.89 12.65
N LEU A 99 2.94 -1.19 13.59
CA LEU A 99 2.73 0.25 13.44
C LEU A 99 4.03 1.00 13.71
N PRO A 100 4.44 1.91 12.81
CA PRO A 100 5.58 2.79 13.05
C PRO A 100 5.28 3.78 14.19
N HIS A 101 6.31 4.47 14.65
CA HIS A 101 6.16 5.48 15.71
C HIS A 101 5.75 6.85 15.15
N ASP A 102 6.13 7.15 13.91
CA ASP A 102 5.82 8.42 13.28
C ASP A 102 4.37 8.47 12.77
N VAL A 103 3.67 9.57 13.05
CA VAL A 103 2.25 9.75 12.71
C VAL A 103 2.01 9.75 11.20
N TRP A 104 2.94 10.30 10.42
CA TRP A 104 2.82 10.33 8.97
C TRP A 104 3.06 8.94 8.38
N GLU A 105 4.01 8.18 8.91
CA GLU A 105 4.22 6.78 8.52
C GLU A 105 3.01 5.90 8.88
N ILE A 106 2.40 6.08 10.07
CA ILE A 106 1.15 5.39 10.44
C ILE A 106 0.06 5.72 9.43
N HIS A 107 -0.10 6.99 9.07
CA HIS A 107 -1.08 7.41 8.07
C HIS A 107 -0.83 6.74 6.70
N SER A 108 0.43 6.66 6.27
CA SER A 108 0.79 6.02 5.01
C SER A 108 0.48 4.51 5.03
N VAL A 109 0.95 3.79 6.05
CA VAL A 109 0.75 2.33 6.17
C VAL A 109 -0.74 1.97 6.23
N LEU A 110 -1.49 2.65 7.09
CA LEU A 110 -2.93 2.37 7.24
C LEU A 110 -3.73 2.84 6.02
N GLY A 111 -3.30 3.92 5.36
CA GLY A 111 -3.86 4.37 4.08
C GLY A 111 -3.69 3.32 2.98
N ASP A 112 -2.50 2.76 2.83
CA ASP A 112 -2.24 1.68 1.87
C ASP A 112 -3.14 0.47 2.14
N LEU A 113 -3.28 0.05 3.41
CA LEU A 113 -4.17 -1.06 3.78
C LEU A 113 -5.64 -0.78 3.47
N VAL A 114 -6.13 0.45 3.63
CA VAL A 114 -7.48 0.83 3.18
C VAL A 114 -7.62 0.60 1.68
N GLU A 115 -6.66 1.04 0.87
CA GLU A 115 -6.71 0.90 -0.57
C GLU A 115 -6.58 -0.58 -1.01
N VAL A 116 -5.77 -1.38 -0.32
CA VAL A 116 -5.71 -2.85 -0.53
C VAL A 116 -7.09 -3.47 -0.35
N LEU A 117 -7.76 -3.20 0.78
CA LEU A 117 -9.09 -3.77 1.07
C LEU A 117 -10.19 -3.26 0.13
N ARG A 118 -10.08 -1.99 -0.29
CA ARG A 118 -11.02 -1.35 -1.22
C ARG A 118 -10.95 -1.97 -2.61
N GLU A 119 -9.76 -2.14 -3.16
CA GLU A 119 -9.54 -2.72 -4.49
C GLU A 119 -9.75 -4.25 -4.51
N ASN A 120 -9.76 -4.91 -3.35
CA ASN A 120 -9.91 -6.37 -3.24
C ASN A 120 -11.17 -6.76 -2.43
N PRO A 121 -12.37 -6.70 -3.03
CA PRO A 121 -13.63 -6.90 -2.32
C PRO A 121 -13.89 -8.31 -1.79
N MET A 122 -13.13 -9.30 -2.26
CA MET A 122 -13.19 -10.68 -1.77
C MET A 122 -12.31 -10.90 -0.52
N ALA A 123 -11.51 -9.92 -0.11
CA ALA A 123 -10.73 -10.00 1.12
C ALA A 123 -11.65 -10.02 2.36
N ASP A 124 -11.25 -10.71 3.42
CA ASP A 124 -11.83 -10.46 4.74
C ASP A 124 -11.34 -9.08 5.22
N ARG A 125 -12.26 -8.11 5.26
CA ARG A 125 -11.94 -6.72 5.62
C ARG A 125 -12.09 -6.50 7.12
N SER A 126 -12.75 -7.41 7.84
CA SER A 126 -13.23 -7.18 9.21
C SER A 126 -12.10 -6.78 10.17
N ARG A 127 -11.08 -7.62 10.30
CA ARG A 127 -9.99 -7.44 11.27
C ARG A 127 -9.10 -6.24 10.92
N LEU A 128 -8.66 -6.15 9.66
CA LEU A 128 -7.80 -5.05 9.21
C LEU A 128 -8.54 -3.71 9.25
N ALA A 129 -9.81 -3.63 8.85
CA ALA A 129 -10.59 -2.40 8.93
C ALA A 129 -10.81 -1.94 10.38
N MET A 130 -11.01 -2.86 11.34
CA MET A 130 -11.06 -2.50 12.76
C MET A 130 -9.72 -1.91 13.26
N VAL A 131 -8.59 -2.50 12.85
CA VAL A 131 -7.25 -1.96 13.19
C VAL A 131 -7.07 -0.57 12.59
N ILE A 132 -7.41 -0.38 11.32
CA ILE A 132 -7.32 0.92 10.65
C ILE A 132 -8.16 1.95 11.40
N TYR A 133 -9.44 1.66 11.69
CA TYR A 133 -10.34 2.57 12.41
C TYR A 133 -9.72 3.04 13.73
N ARG A 134 -9.18 2.08 14.50
CA ARG A 134 -8.66 2.32 15.85
C ARG A 134 -7.39 3.16 15.88
N PHE A 135 -6.48 2.94 14.93
CA PHE A 135 -5.12 3.48 15.01
C PHE A 135 -4.82 4.58 14.00
N THR A 136 -5.68 4.81 13.01
CA THR A 136 -5.48 5.89 12.06
C THR A 136 -5.57 7.26 12.74
N PRO A 137 -4.61 8.17 12.49
CA PRO A 137 -4.70 9.57 12.91
C PRO A 137 -5.64 10.39 12.02
N CYS A 138 -6.09 9.84 10.89
CA CYS A 138 -6.86 10.55 9.87
C CYS A 138 -8.34 10.14 9.92
N GLU A 139 -9.22 11.12 10.07
CA GLU A 139 -10.69 10.94 10.08
C GLU A 139 -11.22 10.38 8.76
N ILE A 140 -10.66 10.81 7.61
CA ILE A 140 -11.03 10.29 6.29
C ILE A 140 -10.70 8.79 6.19
N CYS A 141 -9.52 8.38 6.65
CA CYS A 141 -9.14 6.97 6.68
C CYS A 141 -10.02 6.17 7.66
N ARG A 142 -10.42 6.77 8.79
CA ARG A 142 -11.33 6.16 9.75
C ARG A 142 -12.70 5.90 9.11
N TYR A 143 -13.26 6.91 8.45
CA TYR A 143 -14.49 6.77 7.68
C TYR A 143 -14.42 5.70 6.60
N LYS A 144 -13.33 5.67 5.81
CA LYS A 144 -13.13 4.61 4.81
C LYS A 144 -13.11 3.22 5.45
N ALA A 145 -12.53 3.06 6.65
CA ALA A 145 -12.57 1.80 7.38
C ALA A 145 -13.98 1.39 7.82
N VAL A 146 -14.78 2.34 8.33
CA VAL A 146 -16.20 2.10 8.65
C VAL A 146 -16.97 1.66 7.41
N ARG A 147 -16.73 2.33 6.27
CA ARG A 147 -17.34 1.97 4.97
C ARG A 147 -17.00 0.54 4.56
N LEU A 148 -15.74 0.12 4.71
CA LEU A 148 -15.32 -1.26 4.41
C LEU A 148 -16.04 -2.29 5.29
N LEU A 149 -16.25 -1.99 6.58
CA LEU A 149 -17.00 -2.83 7.52
C LEU A 149 -18.50 -2.86 7.21
N TYR A 150 -19.07 -1.70 6.85
CA TYR A 150 -20.49 -1.57 6.46
C TYR A 150 -20.82 -2.48 5.28
N GLU A 151 -19.98 -2.44 4.24
CA GLU A 151 -20.15 -3.23 3.02
C GLU A 151 -20.13 -4.74 3.25
N GLN A 152 -19.53 -5.20 4.36
CA GLN A 152 -19.53 -6.61 4.78
C GLN A 152 -20.53 -6.92 5.91
N SER A 153 -21.39 -5.97 6.28
CA SER A 153 -22.30 -6.09 7.43
C SER A 153 -21.57 -6.49 8.72
N ALA A 154 -20.34 -5.98 8.90
CA ALA A 154 -19.40 -6.38 9.94
C ALA A 154 -19.12 -5.28 10.97
N ILE A 155 -19.91 -4.20 11.00
CA ILE A 155 -19.72 -3.12 11.98
C ILE A 155 -20.09 -3.61 13.39
N PRO A 156 -19.16 -3.56 14.35
CA PRO A 156 -19.49 -3.85 15.75
C PRO A 156 -20.39 -2.79 16.37
N ALA A 157 -21.27 -3.18 17.29
CA ALA A 157 -22.22 -2.26 17.93
C ALA A 157 -21.54 -1.06 18.63
N TRP A 158 -20.39 -1.27 19.28
CA TRP A 158 -19.65 -0.18 19.93
C TRP A 158 -19.16 0.87 18.93
N MET A 159 -18.75 0.43 17.73
CA MET A 159 -18.25 1.31 16.68
C MET A 159 -19.41 2.08 16.05
N ALA A 160 -20.56 1.43 15.85
CA ALA A 160 -21.75 2.10 15.37
C ALA A 160 -22.20 3.23 16.31
N GLU A 161 -22.11 3.02 17.63
CA GLU A 161 -22.43 4.07 18.60
C GLU A 161 -21.40 5.21 18.57
N GLU A 162 -20.11 4.90 18.48
CA GLU A 162 -19.05 5.91 18.37
C GLU A 162 -19.20 6.76 17.10
N CYS A 163 -19.51 6.14 15.95
CA CYS A 163 -19.70 6.82 14.67
C CYS A 163 -20.81 7.87 14.73
N ARG A 164 -21.81 7.74 15.60
CA ARG A 164 -22.88 8.76 15.75
C ARG A 164 -22.36 10.11 16.24
N PHE A 165 -21.18 10.12 16.84
CA PHE A 165 -20.52 11.32 17.35
C PHE A 165 -19.27 11.70 16.53
N ASP A 166 -18.88 10.89 15.55
CA ASP A 166 -17.79 11.21 14.64
C ASP A 166 -18.29 12.18 13.56
N SER A 167 -17.67 13.36 13.48
CA SER A 167 -18.16 14.46 12.63
C SER A 167 -18.09 14.19 11.12
N TYR A 168 -17.40 13.12 10.71
CA TYR A 168 -17.24 12.71 9.33
C TYR A 168 -18.10 11.49 8.94
N ALA A 169 -18.69 10.77 9.91
CA ALA A 169 -19.38 9.51 9.71
C ALA A 169 -20.89 9.65 9.44
#